data_AF-A0A348NZ26-F1
#
_entry.id   AF-A0A348NZ26-F1
#
_cell.length_a   1.000
_cell.length_b   1.000
_cell.length_c   1.000
_cell.angle_alpha   90.00
_cell.angle_beta   90.00
_cell.angle_gamma   90.00
#
_symmetry.space_group_name_H-M   'P 1'
#
loop_
_entity.id
_entity.type
_entity.pdbx_description
1 polymer ?
#
loop_
_entity_poly.entity_id
_entity_poly.type
_entity_poly.pdbx_seq_one_letter_code
_entity_poly.pdbx_strand_id
1 'polypeptide(L)'
;MKKLFLAATLLLGLINLALAVNLTVSGITNPSAANGKYIPCTSPATINGKNVWVRETGGYYIYNDIYQSANPDQPYWNIDVDLEDQNANDVLFFCNDNFSAASPISVTSWGAGFNPISPTGTPVVVEETATPVPEIKISGNSNEITDGSTFTSFTTHTAFGSVNVTSGTMARTYTIANLGAGTLTISGVSVTGANSGDFTLTTAPASSVASSGSTTFVITFNPSATGSRNATITVSNNDSDEGTYDFSINGYGYSPADIQVAGITNPSAANTTYIHQGVMNNFEYWKSANGYYVYSDGFNWLIDNDTVSSTVFFFSSTLPYSVLDVVSWTLEGAATGTPVVSAAVLVPNINLKAGAVDIAFGSTYVSFSNYTKFGSANISSGTAVRTYTIENTGGVSLTVSGVSFTGTNAADFYVSAAPAASVAAYGSTTFTVTFDPTTPGVKNATVSVASNDADESPYTFAVSGDAFTPINLLVSGITGTYSTANGTYIHQGVINEYQYWKHATLNYYVYNKIFENSNYWNIDTDTNDATQLFYSAGNNDNYTPTAVPSWTAKDGAGTATVVYATPNAPSNPAVAYTSGQAAVSWTSAAGATSYKIYSSTDPYAAFPSGWTLETTVTELIWTDTNASAS
;
A
#
# COMPACT_ATOMS: atom_id res chain seq x y z
N MET A 1 -53.63 7.24 5.77
CA MET A 1 -53.60 8.64 5.31
C MET A 1 -52.33 8.87 4.51
N LYS A 2 -52.50 9.24 3.22
CA LYS A 2 -51.52 9.86 2.30
C LYS A 2 -50.14 9.18 2.13
N LYS A 3 -49.95 8.48 1.00
CA LYS A 3 -49.14 8.90 -0.17
C LYS A 3 -48.93 7.72 -1.14
N LEU A 4 -48.78 8.07 -2.42
CA LEU A 4 -48.43 7.23 -3.58
C LEU A 4 -49.55 6.39 -4.22
N PHE A 5 -50.36 7.05 -5.04
CA PHE A 5 -50.72 6.55 -6.38
C PHE A 5 -50.87 7.78 -7.27
N LEU A 6 -49.84 8.09 -8.05
CA LEU A 6 -49.87 9.10 -9.09
C LEU A 6 -49.31 8.47 -10.36
N ALA A 7 -50.16 7.71 -11.05
CA ALA A 7 -49.95 7.25 -12.43
C ALA A 7 -51.28 6.71 -12.99
N ALA A 8 -52.31 7.55 -13.07
CA ALA A 8 -53.55 7.21 -13.78
C ALA A 8 -54.44 8.44 -14.00
N THR A 9 -53.95 9.49 -14.65
CA THR A 9 -54.83 10.47 -15.33
C THR A 9 -54.02 11.40 -16.23
N LEU A 10 -53.78 10.97 -17.46
CA LEU A 10 -53.68 11.87 -18.61
C LEU A 10 -54.08 11.10 -19.87
N LEU A 11 -55.33 10.62 -19.88
CA LEU A 11 -55.96 10.07 -21.08
C LEU A 11 -57.19 10.91 -21.39
N LEU A 12 -56.99 12.09 -21.98
CA LEU A 12 -58.00 12.84 -22.72
C LEU A 12 -57.31 13.98 -23.44
N GLY A 13 -57.12 13.83 -24.77
CA GLY A 13 -56.58 14.87 -25.63
C GLY A 13 -55.53 14.43 -26.65
N LEU A 14 -55.34 13.14 -26.93
CA LEU A 14 -54.72 12.72 -28.18
C LEU A 14 -55.72 12.97 -29.31
N ILE A 15 -55.64 14.15 -29.92
CA ILE A 15 -56.04 14.30 -31.31
C ILE A 15 -55.24 13.23 -32.07
N ASN A 16 -55.94 12.31 -32.73
CA ASN A 16 -55.38 11.34 -33.67
C ASN A 16 -54.46 12.06 -34.68
N LEU A 17 -53.17 12.18 -34.37
CA LEU A 17 -52.13 11.91 -35.36
C LEU A 17 -51.70 10.47 -35.13
N ALA A 18 -52.59 9.52 -35.44
CA ALA A 18 -52.08 8.26 -35.95
C ALA A 18 -51.35 8.63 -37.24
N LEU A 19 -50.01 8.61 -37.21
CA LEU A 19 -49.20 8.75 -38.41
C LEU A 19 -49.79 7.79 -39.44
N ALA A 20 -50.34 8.35 -40.53
CA ALA A 20 -50.88 7.50 -41.57
C ALA A 20 -49.74 6.60 -42.08
N VAL A 21 -50.00 5.31 -42.25
CA VAL A 21 -49.00 4.43 -42.85
C VAL A 21 -48.85 4.77 -44.33
N ASN A 22 -47.69 4.48 -44.91
CA ASN A 22 -47.55 4.55 -46.35
C ASN A 22 -48.50 3.54 -47.02
N LEU A 23 -48.96 3.86 -48.21
CA LEU A 23 -49.82 3.02 -49.02
C LEU A 23 -49.09 2.57 -50.28
N THR A 24 -49.46 1.42 -50.82
CA THR A 24 -49.07 0.98 -52.16
C THR A 24 -50.31 0.83 -53.03
N VAL A 25 -50.31 1.48 -54.20
CA VAL A 25 -51.35 1.36 -55.23
C VAL A 25 -50.85 0.47 -56.36
N SER A 26 -51.69 -0.46 -56.80
CA SER A 26 -51.43 -1.33 -57.96
C SER A 26 -52.70 -1.52 -58.80
N GLY A 27 -52.60 -2.20 -59.95
CA GLY A 27 -53.76 -2.58 -60.77
C GLY A 27 -54.28 -1.50 -61.74
N ILE A 28 -53.71 -0.29 -61.72
CA ILE A 28 -54.01 0.76 -62.71
C ILE A 28 -53.21 0.48 -63.99
N THR A 29 -53.87 0.45 -65.14
CA THR A 29 -53.20 0.20 -66.43
C THR A 29 -53.00 1.48 -67.24
N ASN A 30 -53.88 2.48 -67.08
CA ASN A 30 -53.73 3.81 -67.66
C ASN A 30 -54.28 4.88 -66.71
N PRO A 31 -53.49 5.91 -66.33
CA PRO A 31 -52.03 5.97 -66.49
C PRO A 31 -51.35 4.98 -65.54
N SER A 32 -50.50 4.09 -66.06
CA SER A 32 -49.75 3.14 -65.21
C SER A 32 -48.84 3.82 -64.18
N ALA A 33 -48.52 5.10 -64.42
CA ALA A 33 -47.87 5.99 -63.48
C ALA A 33 -48.70 6.31 -62.24
N ALA A 34 -49.96 5.92 -62.09
CA ALA A 34 -50.64 6.05 -60.81
C ALA A 34 -50.33 4.89 -59.83
N ASN A 35 -49.64 3.83 -60.26
CA ASN A 35 -49.23 2.74 -59.36
C ASN A 35 -47.96 3.09 -58.59
N GLY A 36 -47.79 2.58 -57.37
CA GLY A 36 -46.56 2.73 -56.58
C GLY A 36 -46.85 3.18 -55.16
N LYS A 37 -45.81 3.72 -54.51
CA LYS A 37 -45.86 4.11 -53.10
C LYS A 37 -46.41 5.52 -52.91
N TYR A 38 -47.32 5.64 -51.96
CA TYR A 38 -47.99 6.86 -51.54
C TYR A 38 -47.69 7.12 -50.07
N ILE A 39 -47.07 8.25 -49.78
CA ILE A 39 -46.69 8.68 -48.43
C ILE A 39 -47.74 9.67 -47.89
N PRO A 40 -47.97 9.72 -46.56
CA PRO A 40 -48.88 10.70 -45.97
C PRO A 40 -48.48 12.13 -46.34
N CYS A 41 -49.44 12.91 -46.80
CA CYS A 41 -49.21 14.30 -47.14
C CYS A 41 -49.06 15.13 -45.85
N THR A 42 -48.19 16.14 -45.86
CA THR A 42 -48.06 17.11 -44.77
C THR A 42 -48.87 18.37 -44.99
N SER A 43 -49.37 18.62 -46.22
CA SER A 43 -50.20 19.78 -46.55
C SER A 43 -51.01 19.59 -47.85
N PRO A 44 -52.35 19.57 -47.79
CA PRO A 44 -53.14 19.38 -46.57
C PRO A 44 -52.89 17.98 -46.00
N ALA A 45 -52.69 17.89 -44.68
CA ALA A 45 -52.52 16.60 -44.00
C ALA A 45 -53.83 15.79 -43.97
N THR A 46 -54.96 16.50 -43.93
CA THR A 46 -56.29 15.90 -43.96
C THR A 46 -57.25 16.69 -44.83
N ILE A 47 -58.15 16.00 -45.53
CA ILE A 47 -59.34 16.57 -46.17
C ILE A 47 -60.56 15.85 -45.56
N ASN A 48 -61.61 16.59 -45.19
CA ASN A 48 -62.81 16.05 -44.53
C ASN A 48 -62.52 15.22 -43.25
N GLY A 49 -61.45 15.56 -42.52
CA GLY A 49 -61.05 14.86 -41.30
C GLY A 49 -60.38 13.49 -41.55
N LYS A 50 -60.05 13.17 -42.80
CA LYS A 50 -59.34 11.95 -43.22
C LYS A 50 -57.98 12.29 -43.80
N ASN A 51 -57.00 11.42 -43.60
CA ASN A 51 -55.63 11.63 -44.08
C ASN A 51 -55.57 11.67 -45.61
N VAL A 52 -54.62 12.44 -46.14
CA VAL A 52 -54.29 12.49 -47.58
C VAL A 52 -52.94 11.82 -47.79
N TRP A 53 -52.77 11.14 -48.93
CA TRP A 53 -51.48 10.59 -49.34
C TRP A 53 -51.06 11.16 -50.69
N VAL A 54 -49.75 11.36 -50.87
CA VAL A 54 -49.14 11.80 -52.12
C VAL A 54 -48.17 10.71 -52.60
N ARG A 55 -48.18 10.44 -53.90
CA ARG A 55 -47.25 9.51 -54.52
C ARG A 55 -45.84 10.07 -54.44
N GLU A 56 -44.87 9.23 -54.05
CA GLU A 56 -43.46 9.65 -53.94
C GLU A 56 -42.91 10.23 -55.24
N THR A 57 -43.48 9.84 -56.39
CA THR A 57 -43.11 10.34 -57.71
C THR A 57 -44.36 10.57 -58.57
N GLY A 58 -44.30 11.54 -59.49
CA GLY A 58 -45.31 11.69 -60.55
C GLY A 58 -46.60 12.43 -60.19
N GLY A 59 -46.72 13.02 -59.00
CA GLY A 59 -47.79 13.99 -58.68
C GLY A 59 -49.20 13.38 -58.68
N TYR A 60 -49.38 12.26 -57.99
CA TYR A 60 -50.70 11.67 -57.76
C TYR A 60 -51.06 11.70 -56.27
N TYR A 61 -52.34 11.78 -55.95
CA TYR A 61 -52.86 11.90 -54.59
C TYR A 61 -53.93 10.85 -54.31
N ILE A 62 -54.09 10.47 -53.04
CA ILE A 62 -55.24 9.75 -52.51
C ILE A 62 -55.86 10.60 -51.42
N TYR A 63 -57.12 10.96 -51.56
CA TYR A 63 -57.82 11.83 -50.62
C TYR A 63 -59.31 11.51 -50.56
N ASN A 64 -59.95 12.06 -49.54
CA ASN A 64 -61.37 11.89 -49.30
C ASN A 64 -62.09 13.20 -49.61
N ASP A 65 -63.01 13.20 -50.58
CA ASP A 65 -63.68 14.41 -51.05
C ASP A 65 -65.22 14.31 -51.01
N ILE A 66 -65.90 15.46 -51.09
CA ILE A 66 -67.36 15.60 -51.08
C ILE A 66 -67.82 16.27 -52.37
N TYR A 67 -68.72 15.61 -53.11
CA TYR A 67 -69.34 16.18 -54.31
C TYR A 67 -70.50 17.11 -53.93
N GLN A 68 -70.30 18.43 -54.11
CA GLN A 68 -71.24 19.45 -53.62
C GLN A 68 -72.66 19.41 -54.21
N SER A 69 -72.91 18.75 -55.34
CA SER A 69 -74.24 18.75 -55.97
C SER A 69 -75.04 17.44 -55.83
N ALA A 70 -74.53 16.41 -55.15
CA ALA A 70 -75.29 15.15 -54.99
C ALA A 70 -75.61 14.78 -53.53
N ASN A 71 -74.73 15.00 -52.56
CA ASN A 71 -75.02 14.79 -51.14
C ASN A 71 -73.86 15.29 -50.24
N PRO A 72 -74.02 16.37 -49.44
CA PRO A 72 -72.93 16.90 -48.61
C PRO A 72 -72.50 15.97 -47.45
N ASP A 73 -73.28 14.93 -47.15
CA ASP A 73 -73.03 14.00 -46.03
C ASP A 73 -72.31 12.71 -46.44
N GLN A 74 -71.82 12.62 -47.69
CA GLN A 74 -71.31 11.37 -48.27
C GLN A 74 -69.95 11.55 -48.95
N PRO A 75 -68.84 11.49 -48.19
CA PRO A 75 -67.52 11.60 -48.77
C PRO A 75 -67.08 10.28 -49.42
N TYR A 76 -66.28 10.37 -50.49
CA TYR A 76 -65.73 9.23 -51.22
C TYR A 76 -64.21 9.37 -51.39
N TRP A 77 -63.54 8.25 -51.63
CA TRP A 77 -62.09 8.22 -51.84
C TRP A 77 -61.75 8.39 -53.33
N ASN A 78 -60.80 9.28 -53.61
CA ASN A 78 -60.29 9.58 -54.95
C ASN A 78 -58.82 9.18 -55.06
N ILE A 79 -58.41 8.77 -56.26
CA ILE A 79 -57.02 8.79 -56.71
C ILE A 79 -56.97 9.77 -57.86
N ASP A 80 -56.13 10.80 -57.76
CA ASP A 80 -56.05 11.83 -58.81
C ASP A 80 -54.68 12.52 -58.93
N VAL A 81 -54.52 13.49 -59.83
CA VAL A 81 -53.30 14.29 -60.04
C VAL A 81 -53.25 15.60 -59.26
N ASP A 82 -54.36 16.02 -58.68
CA ASP A 82 -54.43 17.15 -57.77
C ASP A 82 -55.40 16.84 -56.60
N LEU A 83 -55.88 17.88 -55.92
CA LEU A 83 -56.78 17.78 -54.76
C LEU A 83 -58.07 18.59 -54.96
N GLU A 84 -58.34 19.11 -56.16
CA GLU A 84 -59.36 20.14 -56.43
C GLU A 84 -60.44 19.65 -57.41
N ASP A 85 -61.36 18.79 -56.94
CA ASP A 85 -62.38 18.18 -57.81
C ASP A 85 -63.74 18.86 -57.75
N GLN A 86 -63.80 20.16 -58.07
CA GLN A 86 -65.09 20.87 -58.09
C GLN A 86 -66.11 20.28 -59.08
N ASN A 87 -65.72 19.34 -59.97
CA ASN A 87 -66.61 18.56 -60.82
C ASN A 87 -66.13 17.10 -60.98
N ALA A 88 -67.03 16.12 -60.82
CA ALA A 88 -66.77 14.68 -61.00
C ALA A 88 -66.23 14.25 -62.39
N ASN A 89 -66.04 15.22 -63.29
CA ASN A 89 -65.56 15.00 -64.64
C ASN A 89 -64.03 15.07 -64.78
N ASP A 90 -63.28 15.42 -63.72
CA ASP A 90 -61.81 15.51 -63.77
C ASP A 90 -61.06 14.45 -62.93
N VAL A 91 -61.78 13.61 -62.18
CA VAL A 91 -61.15 12.58 -61.33
C VAL A 91 -60.59 11.41 -62.13
N LEU A 92 -59.40 10.89 -61.79
CA LEU A 92 -58.87 9.66 -62.38
C LEU A 92 -59.58 8.39 -61.89
N PHE A 93 -59.64 8.13 -60.59
CA PHE A 93 -60.41 7.02 -60.01
C PHE A 93 -61.18 7.45 -58.78
N PHE A 94 -62.42 6.98 -58.62
CA PHE A 94 -63.27 7.26 -57.47
C PHE A 94 -63.90 5.97 -56.93
N CYS A 95 -64.27 5.89 -55.65
CA CYS A 95 -64.92 4.68 -55.13
C CYS A 95 -66.40 4.58 -55.59
N ASN A 96 -66.78 3.44 -56.18
CA ASN A 96 -68.14 3.22 -56.72
C ASN A 96 -69.15 2.79 -55.65
N ASP A 97 -68.68 2.08 -54.63
CA ASP A 97 -69.52 1.44 -53.61
C ASP A 97 -69.07 1.91 -52.21
N ASN A 98 -70.00 2.52 -51.44
CA ASN A 98 -69.89 2.98 -50.05
C ASN A 98 -69.22 4.35 -49.78
N PHE A 99 -70.05 5.38 -49.66
CA PHE A 99 -69.73 6.73 -49.14
C PHE A 99 -69.43 6.80 -47.63
N SER A 100 -68.85 5.75 -47.05
CA SER A 100 -68.59 5.62 -45.61
C SER A 100 -67.29 4.87 -45.28
N ALA A 101 -66.49 4.50 -46.28
CA ALA A 101 -65.20 3.83 -46.10
C ALA A 101 -64.28 4.69 -45.21
N ALA A 102 -63.87 4.13 -44.07
CA ALA A 102 -63.08 4.88 -43.09
C ALA A 102 -61.65 5.19 -43.58
N SER A 103 -61.18 4.47 -44.62
CA SER A 103 -59.82 4.48 -45.17
C SER A 103 -59.82 4.03 -46.65
N PRO A 104 -58.89 4.49 -47.52
CA PRO A 104 -58.85 4.09 -48.93
C PRO A 104 -58.59 2.58 -49.13
N ILE A 105 -57.98 1.90 -48.16
CA ILE A 105 -57.75 0.45 -48.18
C ILE A 105 -59.07 -0.33 -48.03
N SER A 106 -60.06 0.28 -47.37
CA SER A 106 -61.38 -0.34 -47.17
C SER A 106 -62.32 -0.18 -48.38
N VAL A 107 -61.85 0.46 -49.46
CA VAL A 107 -62.61 0.60 -50.70
C VAL A 107 -62.62 -0.73 -51.44
N THR A 108 -63.80 -1.32 -51.59
CA THR A 108 -63.99 -2.61 -52.25
C THR A 108 -64.18 -2.51 -53.77
N SER A 109 -64.38 -1.30 -54.29
CA SER A 109 -64.72 -1.05 -55.69
C SER A 109 -64.28 0.35 -56.11
N TRP A 110 -63.33 0.42 -57.05
CA TRP A 110 -62.84 1.65 -57.66
C TRP A 110 -63.37 1.77 -59.09
N GLY A 111 -64.01 2.88 -59.41
CA GLY A 111 -64.46 3.26 -60.75
C GLY A 111 -63.47 4.17 -61.43
N ALA A 112 -63.37 4.03 -62.76
CA ALA A 112 -62.68 4.99 -63.60
C ALA A 112 -63.50 6.29 -63.67
N GLY A 113 -62.88 7.43 -63.38
CA GLY A 113 -63.48 8.74 -63.54
C GLY A 113 -63.48 9.23 -64.99
N PHE A 114 -64.05 10.41 -65.22
CA PHE A 114 -64.27 10.95 -66.57
C PHE A 114 -63.17 11.91 -67.05
N ASN A 115 -62.02 11.91 -66.35
CA ASN A 115 -60.82 12.67 -66.71
C ASN A 115 -60.44 12.46 -68.20
N PRO A 116 -59.98 13.49 -68.95
CA PRO A 116 -59.62 13.40 -70.37
C PRO A 116 -58.62 12.29 -70.73
N ILE A 117 -57.96 11.66 -69.76
CA ILE A 117 -56.98 10.58 -69.93
C ILE A 117 -57.63 9.19 -70.13
N SER A 118 -58.95 9.03 -69.96
CA SER A 118 -59.66 7.73 -70.07
C SER A 118 -59.01 6.63 -69.21
N PRO A 119 -59.10 6.73 -67.88
CA PRO A 119 -58.42 5.82 -66.97
C PRO A 119 -58.91 4.38 -67.10
N THR A 120 -57.98 3.41 -67.07
CA THR A 120 -58.30 1.98 -67.14
C THR A 120 -57.56 1.18 -66.09
N GLY A 121 -58.14 0.05 -65.67
CA GLY A 121 -57.63 -0.81 -64.59
C GLY A 121 -58.51 -0.72 -63.35
N THR A 122 -58.16 -1.49 -62.33
CA THR A 122 -58.86 -1.52 -61.04
C THR A 122 -57.83 -1.26 -59.95
N PRO A 123 -57.79 -0.04 -59.38
CA PRO A 123 -56.90 0.25 -58.27
C PRO A 123 -57.05 -0.74 -57.12
N VAL A 124 -55.93 -1.23 -56.63
CA VAL A 124 -55.82 -2.00 -55.39
C VAL A 124 -54.91 -1.22 -54.47
N VAL A 125 -55.45 -0.78 -53.33
CA VAL A 125 -54.74 0.02 -52.33
C VAL A 125 -54.51 -0.83 -51.09
N VAL A 126 -53.25 -0.98 -50.70
CA VAL A 126 -52.84 -1.73 -49.50
C VAL A 126 -51.91 -0.89 -48.63
N GLU A 127 -51.86 -1.18 -47.33
CA GLU A 127 -50.82 -0.62 -46.45
C GLU A 127 -49.45 -1.17 -46.86
N GLU A 128 -48.44 -0.30 -46.92
CA GLU A 128 -47.05 -0.74 -46.97
C GLU A 128 -46.70 -1.29 -45.58
N THR A 129 -46.65 -2.61 -45.43
CA THR A 129 -46.21 -3.20 -44.17
C THR A 129 -44.72 -2.94 -44.02
N ALA A 130 -44.32 -2.19 -42.99
CA ALA A 130 -42.92 -2.04 -42.63
C ALA A 130 -42.30 -3.43 -42.50
N THR A 131 -41.13 -3.65 -43.12
CA THR A 131 -40.42 -4.92 -42.94
C THR A 131 -40.16 -5.13 -41.46
N PRO A 132 -40.63 -6.22 -40.85
CA PRO A 132 -40.46 -6.44 -39.43
C PRO A 132 -38.97 -6.58 -39.11
N VAL A 133 -38.41 -5.58 -38.40
CA VAL A 133 -37.01 -5.56 -37.96
C VAL A 133 -36.87 -6.09 -36.53
N PRO A 134 -35.83 -6.87 -36.22
CA PRO A 134 -35.48 -7.20 -34.84
C PRO A 134 -35.02 -5.95 -34.08
N GLU A 135 -35.09 -6.00 -32.74
CA GLU A 135 -34.55 -4.97 -31.84
C GLU A 135 -34.00 -5.69 -30.60
N ILE A 136 -32.70 -5.68 -30.36
CA ILE A 136 -32.06 -6.41 -29.27
C ILE A 136 -32.01 -5.56 -27.99
N LYS A 137 -32.17 -6.22 -26.84
CA LYS A 137 -31.88 -5.63 -25.53
C LYS A 137 -31.23 -6.65 -24.63
N ILE A 138 -30.11 -6.30 -23.98
CA ILE A 138 -29.45 -7.17 -23.01
C ILE A 138 -29.63 -6.60 -21.59
N SER A 139 -29.93 -7.50 -20.65
CA SER A 139 -30.05 -7.14 -19.23
C SER A 139 -29.36 -8.17 -18.33
N GLY A 140 -28.77 -7.69 -17.24
CA GLY A 140 -28.23 -8.52 -16.16
C GLY A 140 -28.87 -8.08 -14.84
N ASN A 141 -29.26 -9.05 -14.00
CA ASN A 141 -30.03 -8.78 -12.78
C ASN A 141 -31.29 -7.91 -13.01
N SER A 142 -31.97 -8.13 -14.14
CA SER A 142 -33.14 -7.35 -14.57
C SER A 142 -32.88 -5.86 -14.85
N ASN A 143 -31.62 -5.41 -14.85
CA ASN A 143 -31.22 -4.06 -15.25
C ASN A 143 -30.60 -4.10 -16.63
N GLU A 144 -30.95 -3.13 -17.47
CA GLU A 144 -30.42 -3.00 -18.82
C GLU A 144 -28.92 -2.72 -18.81
N ILE A 145 -28.21 -3.34 -19.74
CA ILE A 145 -26.80 -3.10 -20.01
C ILE A 145 -26.76 -2.47 -21.39
N THR A 146 -26.35 -1.21 -21.47
CA THR A 146 -26.25 -0.48 -22.73
C THR A 146 -25.14 -1.06 -23.63
N ASP A 147 -25.41 -1.13 -24.93
CA ASP A 147 -24.40 -1.46 -25.94
C ASP A 147 -23.19 -0.51 -25.86
N GLY A 148 -21.98 -1.05 -26.03
CA GLY A 148 -20.73 -0.31 -25.91
C GLY A 148 -20.34 0.06 -24.47
N SER A 149 -21.07 -0.38 -23.45
CA SER A 149 -20.81 0.05 -22.06
C SER A 149 -19.46 -0.47 -21.56
N THR A 150 -18.58 0.44 -21.17
CA THR A 150 -17.32 0.11 -20.48
C THR A 150 -17.48 0.08 -18.96
N PHE A 151 -18.66 0.44 -18.43
CA PHE A 151 -18.91 0.52 -16.99
C PHE A 151 -19.41 -0.81 -16.44
N THR A 152 -18.74 -1.30 -15.41
CA THR A 152 -19.12 -2.50 -14.67
C THR A 152 -19.80 -2.14 -13.35
N SER A 153 -20.85 -2.87 -12.99
CA SER A 153 -21.63 -2.67 -11.77
C SER A 153 -22.21 -3.98 -11.25
N PHE A 154 -22.36 -4.07 -9.93
CA PHE A 154 -23.09 -5.19 -9.31
C PHE A 154 -24.58 -5.15 -9.63
N THR A 155 -25.16 -3.98 -9.89
CA THR A 155 -26.59 -3.83 -10.19
C THR A 155 -26.97 -4.46 -11.53
N THR A 156 -26.07 -4.45 -12.51
CA THR A 156 -26.26 -5.09 -13.82
C THR A 156 -25.56 -6.45 -13.94
N HIS A 157 -24.99 -6.97 -12.85
CA HIS A 157 -24.17 -8.20 -12.86
C HIS A 157 -22.97 -8.18 -13.81
N THR A 158 -22.53 -7.00 -14.26
CA THR A 158 -21.30 -6.86 -15.05
C THR A 158 -20.07 -6.89 -14.14
N ALA A 159 -20.23 -6.57 -12.85
CA ALA A 159 -19.26 -6.87 -11.81
C ALA A 159 -19.56 -8.21 -11.12
N PHE A 160 -18.64 -9.16 -11.22
CA PHE A 160 -18.79 -10.50 -10.65
C PHE A 160 -18.53 -10.54 -9.14
N GLY A 161 -17.62 -9.69 -8.64
CA GLY A 161 -17.17 -9.73 -7.26
C GLY A 161 -15.87 -10.48 -7.06
N SER A 162 -15.58 -10.78 -5.79
CA SER A 162 -14.39 -11.49 -5.34
C SER A 162 -14.61 -13.00 -5.39
N VAL A 163 -13.71 -13.73 -6.03
CA VAL A 163 -13.74 -15.19 -6.18
C VAL A 163 -12.37 -15.78 -5.83
N ASN A 164 -12.36 -16.84 -5.01
CA ASN A 164 -11.13 -17.53 -4.62
C ASN A 164 -10.52 -18.24 -5.83
N VAL A 165 -9.27 -17.93 -6.16
CA VAL A 165 -8.53 -18.48 -7.32
C VAL A 165 -8.33 -20.00 -7.26
N THR A 166 -8.44 -20.62 -6.09
CA THR A 166 -8.18 -22.05 -5.90
C THR A 166 -9.46 -22.90 -5.81
N SER A 167 -10.60 -22.31 -5.46
CA SER A 167 -11.77 -23.09 -5.06
C SER A 167 -13.12 -22.49 -5.45
N GLY A 168 -13.15 -21.30 -6.06
CA GLY A 168 -14.37 -20.55 -6.31
C GLY A 168 -14.68 -20.34 -7.79
N THR A 169 -15.96 -20.21 -8.11
CA THR A 169 -16.45 -19.68 -9.39
C THR A 169 -17.69 -18.83 -9.14
N MET A 170 -17.93 -17.82 -9.97
CA MET A 170 -19.15 -17.00 -9.91
C MET A 170 -19.85 -17.01 -11.27
N ALA A 171 -21.13 -17.37 -11.31
CA ALA A 171 -21.92 -17.36 -12.54
C ALA A 171 -22.90 -16.18 -12.56
N ARG A 172 -23.02 -15.50 -13.70
CA ARG A 172 -24.02 -14.45 -13.94
C ARG A 172 -24.83 -14.81 -15.18
N THR A 173 -26.16 -14.69 -15.03
CA THR A 173 -27.12 -14.89 -16.13
C THR A 173 -27.50 -13.55 -16.72
N TYR A 174 -27.48 -13.48 -18.04
CA TYR A 174 -27.92 -12.33 -18.82
C TYR A 174 -29.13 -12.74 -19.67
N THR A 175 -30.05 -11.81 -19.86
CA THR A 175 -31.27 -11.99 -20.66
C THR A 175 -31.18 -11.13 -21.91
N ILE A 176 -31.36 -11.75 -23.06
CA ILE A 176 -31.52 -11.10 -24.35
C ILE A 176 -33.02 -11.08 -24.66
N ALA A 177 -33.58 -9.89 -24.87
CA ALA A 177 -34.96 -9.70 -25.32
C ALA A 177 -34.98 -9.19 -26.76
N ASN A 178 -35.99 -9.60 -27.52
CA ASN A 178 -36.29 -9.03 -28.83
C ASN A 178 -37.51 -8.12 -28.71
N LEU A 179 -37.30 -6.81 -28.74
CA LEU A 179 -38.35 -5.81 -28.66
C LEU A 179 -38.97 -5.49 -30.03
N GLY A 180 -38.35 -5.99 -31.10
CA GLY A 180 -38.71 -5.67 -32.48
C GLY A 180 -39.82 -6.56 -33.01
N ALA A 181 -40.35 -6.19 -34.17
CA ALA A 181 -41.39 -6.97 -34.86
C ALA A 181 -40.80 -8.15 -35.67
N GLY A 182 -39.51 -8.09 -36.01
CA GLY A 182 -38.75 -9.12 -36.72
C GLY A 182 -38.25 -10.23 -35.81
N THR A 183 -37.75 -11.32 -36.41
CA THR A 183 -37.04 -12.38 -35.66
C THR A 183 -35.59 -11.98 -35.43
N LEU A 184 -35.18 -11.93 -34.17
CA LEU A 184 -33.79 -11.69 -33.78
C LEU A 184 -33.00 -13.00 -33.89
N THR A 185 -31.98 -13.01 -34.73
CA THR A 185 -31.05 -14.12 -34.92
C THR A 185 -29.75 -13.81 -34.18
N ILE A 186 -29.35 -14.68 -33.27
CA ILE A 186 -28.09 -14.56 -32.52
C ILE A 186 -27.08 -15.51 -33.16
N SER A 187 -26.03 -14.95 -33.76
CA SER A 187 -25.01 -15.70 -34.49
C SER A 187 -23.84 -16.15 -33.61
N GLY A 188 -23.64 -15.53 -32.44
CA GLY A 188 -22.69 -15.99 -31.45
C GLY A 188 -22.55 -15.08 -30.23
N VAL A 189 -22.03 -15.65 -29.15
CA VAL A 189 -21.57 -14.90 -27.96
C VAL A 189 -20.09 -15.21 -27.79
N SER A 190 -19.26 -14.16 -27.71
CA SER A 190 -17.82 -14.30 -27.52
C SER A 190 -17.33 -13.46 -26.34
N VAL A 191 -16.22 -13.88 -25.75
CA VAL A 191 -15.56 -13.16 -24.65
C VAL A 191 -14.16 -12.80 -25.10
N THR A 192 -13.83 -11.51 -25.06
CA THR A 192 -12.53 -10.97 -25.49
C THR A 192 -11.92 -10.09 -24.39
N GLY A 193 -10.74 -9.51 -24.65
CA GLY A 193 -10.03 -8.67 -23.68
C GLY A 193 -8.89 -9.38 -22.96
N ALA A 194 -8.25 -8.67 -22.03
CA ALA A 194 -6.99 -9.08 -21.41
C ALA A 194 -7.09 -10.35 -20.56
N ASN A 195 -8.23 -10.58 -19.90
CA ASN A 195 -8.46 -11.73 -19.03
C ASN A 195 -9.61 -12.62 -19.51
N SER A 196 -9.88 -12.67 -20.82
CA SER A 196 -11.00 -13.45 -21.37
C SER A 196 -10.98 -14.93 -20.98
N GLY A 197 -9.79 -15.52 -20.78
CA GLY A 197 -9.64 -16.90 -20.32
C GLY A 197 -10.22 -17.18 -18.92
N ASP A 198 -10.43 -16.15 -18.11
CA ASP A 198 -11.03 -16.26 -16.77
C ASP A 198 -12.57 -16.23 -16.82
N PHE A 199 -13.19 -15.99 -17.99
CA PHE A 199 -14.63 -15.86 -18.17
C PHE A 199 -15.13 -16.79 -19.28
N THR A 200 -16.03 -17.70 -18.93
CA THR A 200 -16.47 -18.78 -19.82
C THR A 200 -17.96 -18.71 -20.09
N LEU A 201 -18.36 -18.86 -21.36
CA LEU A 201 -19.76 -19.06 -21.74
C LEU A 201 -20.17 -20.49 -21.38
N THR A 202 -20.92 -20.64 -20.29
CA THR A 202 -21.33 -21.96 -19.77
C THR A 202 -22.72 -22.38 -20.24
N THR A 203 -23.57 -21.41 -20.59
CA THR A 203 -24.86 -21.64 -21.23
C THR A 203 -25.03 -20.67 -22.39
N ALA A 204 -25.16 -21.18 -23.61
CA ALA A 204 -25.41 -20.36 -24.80
C ALA A 204 -26.90 -19.97 -24.91
N PRO A 205 -27.22 -18.80 -25.52
CA PRO A 205 -28.60 -18.43 -25.80
C PRO A 205 -29.20 -19.24 -26.94
N ALA A 206 -30.53 -19.20 -27.09
CA ALA A 206 -31.19 -19.68 -28.29
C ALA A 206 -30.74 -18.85 -29.50
N SER A 207 -30.48 -19.48 -30.65
CA SER A 207 -30.00 -18.79 -31.85
C SER A 207 -31.07 -17.95 -32.57
N SER A 208 -32.34 -18.09 -32.17
CA SER A 208 -33.49 -17.38 -32.75
C SER A 208 -34.46 -17.00 -31.65
N VAL A 209 -34.84 -15.72 -31.60
CA VAL A 209 -35.78 -15.16 -30.64
C VAL A 209 -36.91 -14.50 -31.42
N ALA A 210 -38.12 -15.05 -31.30
CA ALA A 210 -39.31 -14.46 -31.93
C ALA A 210 -39.56 -13.03 -31.41
N SER A 211 -40.36 -12.25 -32.14
CA SER A 211 -40.81 -10.93 -31.69
C SER A 211 -41.42 -11.01 -30.29
N SER A 212 -41.07 -10.04 -29.42
CA SER A 212 -41.47 -9.99 -28.00
C SER A 212 -40.98 -11.19 -27.16
N GLY A 213 -40.13 -12.06 -27.72
CA GLY A 213 -39.52 -13.19 -27.03
C GLY A 213 -38.26 -12.81 -26.26
N SER A 214 -37.74 -13.75 -25.48
CA SER A 214 -36.44 -13.61 -24.82
C SER A 214 -35.71 -14.95 -24.71
N THR A 215 -34.40 -14.87 -24.50
CA THR A 215 -33.52 -16.00 -24.20
C THR A 215 -32.47 -15.57 -23.18
N THR A 216 -31.72 -16.52 -22.63
CA THR A 216 -30.69 -16.23 -21.62
C THR A 216 -29.37 -16.91 -21.98
N PHE A 217 -28.27 -16.33 -21.50
CA PHE A 217 -26.96 -16.95 -21.53
C PHE A 217 -26.26 -16.77 -20.17
N VAL A 218 -25.30 -17.64 -19.87
CA VAL A 218 -24.59 -17.64 -18.58
C VAL A 218 -23.09 -17.51 -18.82
N ILE A 219 -22.48 -16.56 -18.13
CA ILE A 219 -21.04 -16.40 -18.07
C ILE A 219 -20.56 -16.80 -16.68
N THR A 220 -19.55 -17.66 -16.61
CA THR A 220 -18.92 -18.11 -15.37
C THR A 220 -17.51 -17.56 -15.27
N PHE A 221 -17.26 -16.77 -14.23
CA PHE A 221 -15.96 -16.26 -13.84
C PHE A 221 -15.22 -17.28 -12.95
N ASN A 222 -14.03 -17.65 -13.38
CA ASN A 222 -13.10 -18.55 -12.70
C ASN A 222 -11.68 -17.95 -12.80
N PRO A 223 -11.27 -17.10 -11.84
CA PRO A 223 -10.00 -16.38 -11.94
C PRO A 223 -8.79 -17.30 -11.83
N SER A 224 -7.90 -17.24 -12.82
CA SER A 224 -6.63 -17.99 -12.83
C SER A 224 -5.53 -17.41 -11.94
N ALA A 225 -5.67 -16.18 -11.46
CA ALA A 225 -4.73 -15.55 -10.52
C ALA A 225 -5.37 -14.37 -9.76
N THR A 226 -4.68 -13.86 -8.76
CA THR A 226 -5.19 -12.78 -7.90
C THR A 226 -5.24 -11.42 -8.63
N GLY A 227 -6.05 -10.49 -8.13
CA GLY A 227 -6.21 -9.14 -8.71
C GLY A 227 -7.43 -8.99 -9.62
N SER A 228 -7.61 -7.77 -10.14
CA SER A 228 -8.71 -7.42 -11.06
C SER A 228 -8.58 -8.13 -12.40
N ARG A 229 -9.67 -8.74 -12.86
CA ARG A 229 -9.80 -9.48 -14.11
C ARG A 229 -10.87 -8.84 -14.96
N ASN A 230 -10.51 -8.43 -16.17
CA ASN A 230 -11.40 -7.66 -17.05
C ASN A 230 -11.54 -8.34 -18.42
N ALA A 231 -12.76 -8.32 -18.96
CA ALA A 231 -13.09 -8.86 -20.27
C ALA A 231 -14.27 -8.09 -20.89
N THR A 232 -14.55 -8.35 -22.16
CA THR A 232 -15.70 -7.80 -22.90
C THR A 232 -16.52 -8.95 -23.45
N ILE A 233 -17.84 -8.91 -23.24
CA ILE A 233 -18.80 -9.82 -23.87
C ILE A 233 -19.27 -9.16 -25.17
N THR A 234 -19.31 -9.92 -26.25
CA THR A 234 -19.85 -9.48 -27.54
C THR A 234 -20.89 -10.47 -28.04
N VAL A 235 -22.07 -9.98 -28.39
CA VAL A 235 -23.21 -10.73 -28.93
C VAL A 235 -23.47 -10.29 -30.38
N SER A 236 -23.06 -11.13 -31.33
CA SER A 236 -23.32 -10.89 -32.76
C SER A 236 -24.74 -11.30 -33.12
N ASN A 237 -25.46 -10.41 -33.82
CA ASN A 237 -26.88 -10.59 -34.11
C ASN A 237 -27.29 -9.89 -35.42
N ASN A 238 -28.58 -9.92 -35.79
CA ASN A 238 -29.11 -9.33 -37.03
C ASN A 238 -29.92 -8.05 -36.82
N ASP A 239 -29.81 -7.43 -35.66
CA ASP A 239 -30.24 -6.05 -35.46
C ASP A 239 -29.35 -5.11 -36.27
N SER A 240 -29.96 -4.13 -36.93
CA SER A 240 -29.28 -3.37 -37.99
C SER A 240 -28.42 -2.23 -37.48
N ASP A 241 -28.80 -1.62 -36.36
CA ASP A 241 -28.05 -0.60 -35.65
C ASP A 241 -27.23 -1.16 -34.49
N GLU A 242 -27.60 -2.33 -33.96
CA GLU A 242 -26.91 -3.02 -32.85
C GLU A 242 -26.42 -4.44 -33.21
N GLY A 243 -26.06 -4.66 -34.49
CA GLY A 243 -25.67 -6.00 -35.00
C GLY A 243 -24.44 -6.63 -34.32
N THR A 244 -23.72 -5.83 -33.53
CA THR A 244 -22.75 -6.27 -32.54
C THR A 244 -23.08 -5.57 -31.22
N TYR A 245 -23.66 -6.30 -30.28
CA TYR A 245 -23.98 -5.77 -28.96
C TYR A 245 -22.87 -6.16 -27.98
N ASP A 246 -22.16 -5.20 -27.39
CA ASP A 246 -21.04 -5.48 -26.49
C ASP A 246 -21.07 -4.70 -25.17
N PHE A 247 -20.40 -5.24 -24.16
CA PHE A 247 -20.24 -4.60 -22.86
C PHE A 247 -19.09 -5.21 -22.05
N SER A 248 -18.48 -4.39 -21.20
CA SER A 248 -17.41 -4.80 -20.29
C SER A 248 -17.94 -5.56 -19.07
N ILE A 249 -17.15 -6.53 -18.61
CA ILE A 249 -17.32 -7.24 -17.35
C ILE A 249 -16.01 -7.26 -16.57
N ASN A 250 -16.12 -7.38 -15.25
CA ASN A 250 -14.96 -7.57 -14.39
C ASN A 250 -15.24 -8.46 -13.18
N GLY A 251 -14.16 -8.93 -12.56
CA GLY A 251 -14.18 -9.67 -11.31
C GLY A 251 -12.84 -9.56 -10.61
N TYR A 252 -12.74 -10.03 -9.37
CA TYR A 252 -11.51 -10.00 -8.60
C TYR A 252 -11.14 -11.42 -8.15
N GLY A 253 -9.96 -11.87 -8.54
CA GLY A 253 -9.38 -13.10 -8.01
C GLY A 253 -8.73 -12.82 -6.66
N TYR A 254 -9.01 -13.61 -5.65
CA TYR A 254 -8.30 -13.53 -4.36
C TYR A 254 -7.74 -14.87 -3.92
N SER A 255 -6.71 -14.81 -3.08
CA SER A 255 -6.24 -15.93 -2.28
C SER A 255 -6.49 -15.56 -0.83
N PRO A 256 -7.19 -16.40 -0.03
CA PRO A 256 -7.47 -16.10 1.37
C PRO A 256 -6.19 -15.69 2.11
N ALA A 257 -6.22 -14.51 2.70
CA ALA A 257 -5.13 -13.98 3.52
C ALA A 257 -5.72 -13.22 4.70
N ASP A 258 -5.13 -13.40 5.87
CA ASP A 258 -5.48 -12.60 7.04
C ASP A 258 -4.94 -11.17 6.88
N ILE A 259 -5.59 -10.23 7.53
CA ILE A 259 -5.20 -8.82 7.51
C ILE A 259 -4.94 -8.34 8.93
N GLN A 260 -4.32 -7.19 9.03
CA GLN A 260 -4.09 -6.51 10.27
C GLN A 260 -4.59 -5.08 10.19
N VAL A 261 -5.23 -4.63 11.26
CA VAL A 261 -5.64 -3.24 11.46
C VAL A 261 -4.80 -2.61 12.56
N ALA A 262 -4.35 -1.37 12.34
CA ALA A 262 -3.63 -0.56 13.31
C ALA A 262 -4.09 0.92 13.25
N GLY A 263 -3.58 1.76 14.16
CA GLY A 263 -3.81 3.22 14.12
C GLY A 263 -5.12 3.71 14.74
N ILE A 264 -5.96 2.83 15.27
CA ILE A 264 -7.20 3.18 15.98
C ILE A 264 -6.89 3.50 17.44
N THR A 265 -7.19 4.71 17.91
CA THR A 265 -6.96 5.10 19.31
C THR A 265 -8.13 4.72 20.21
N ASN A 266 -9.38 4.76 19.70
CA ASN A 266 -10.56 4.28 20.41
C ASN A 266 -11.57 3.68 19.42
N PRO A 267 -12.03 2.43 19.58
CA PRO A 267 -11.56 1.45 20.57
C PRO A 267 -10.21 0.84 20.17
N SER A 268 -9.20 0.92 21.04
CA SER A 268 -7.85 0.40 20.77
C SER A 268 -7.81 -1.13 20.58
N ALA A 269 -8.83 -1.85 21.05
CA ALA A 269 -8.98 -3.30 20.87
C ALA A 269 -9.22 -3.72 19.41
N ALA A 270 -9.58 -2.78 18.52
CA ALA A 270 -9.65 -3.01 17.08
C ALA A 270 -8.26 -3.10 16.42
N ASN A 271 -7.18 -2.68 17.08
CA ASN A 271 -5.83 -2.84 16.55
C ASN A 271 -5.33 -4.28 16.77
N THR A 272 -5.59 -5.16 15.82
CA THR A 272 -5.26 -6.58 15.93
C THR A 272 -5.26 -7.24 14.55
N THR A 273 -4.98 -8.54 14.54
CA THR A 273 -5.11 -9.41 13.36
C THR A 273 -6.57 -9.82 13.17
N TYR A 274 -7.04 -9.77 11.93
CA TYR A 274 -8.36 -10.19 11.50
C TYR A 274 -8.24 -11.38 10.56
N ILE A 275 -8.96 -12.44 10.90
CA ILE A 275 -8.94 -13.71 10.19
C ILE A 275 -9.94 -13.65 9.03
N HIS A 276 -9.51 -14.04 7.84
CA HIS A 276 -10.37 -14.09 6.65
C HIS A 276 -11.55 -15.05 6.85
N GLN A 277 -12.76 -14.59 6.54
CA GLN A 277 -14.01 -15.33 6.77
C GLN A 277 -14.71 -15.78 5.48
N GLY A 278 -14.23 -15.36 4.30
CA GLY A 278 -14.88 -15.63 3.02
C GLY A 278 -15.38 -14.35 2.37
N VAL A 279 -16.52 -14.45 1.67
CA VAL A 279 -17.10 -13.35 0.90
C VAL A 279 -18.45 -12.92 1.50
N MET A 280 -18.63 -11.61 1.65
CA MET A 280 -19.87 -10.95 2.04
C MET A 280 -20.15 -9.83 1.03
N ASN A 281 -21.39 -9.73 0.55
CA ASN A 281 -21.80 -8.72 -0.45
C ASN A 281 -20.89 -8.65 -1.69
N ASN A 282 -20.36 -9.81 -2.12
CA ASN A 282 -19.41 -9.96 -3.23
C ASN A 282 -17.98 -9.45 -2.97
N PHE A 283 -17.61 -9.12 -1.73
CA PHE A 283 -16.25 -8.73 -1.31
C PHE A 283 -15.72 -9.67 -0.23
N GLU A 284 -14.40 -9.80 -0.11
CA GLU A 284 -13.79 -10.48 1.04
C GLU A 284 -14.18 -9.79 2.36
N TYR A 285 -14.29 -10.55 3.45
CA TYR A 285 -14.49 -9.98 4.79
C TYR A 285 -13.70 -10.72 5.86
N TRP A 286 -13.38 -10.02 6.94
CA TRP A 286 -12.53 -10.51 8.02
C TRP A 286 -13.13 -10.25 9.40
N LYS A 287 -12.74 -11.08 10.37
CA LYS A 287 -13.17 -10.98 11.77
C LYS A 287 -11.99 -11.12 12.72
N SER A 288 -11.89 -10.25 13.71
CA SER A 288 -10.89 -10.36 14.77
C SER A 288 -11.39 -11.21 15.95
N ALA A 289 -10.46 -11.75 16.74
CA ALA A 289 -10.76 -12.46 17.98
C ALA A 289 -11.49 -11.57 19.01
N ASN A 290 -11.31 -10.26 18.92
CA ASN A 290 -11.94 -9.26 19.79
C ASN A 290 -13.37 -8.89 19.37
N GLY A 291 -13.90 -9.52 18.31
CA GLY A 291 -15.28 -9.30 17.86
C GLY A 291 -15.46 -8.10 16.92
N TYR A 292 -14.39 -7.62 16.28
CA TYR A 292 -14.47 -6.58 15.25
C TYR A 292 -14.44 -7.18 13.84
N TYR A 293 -14.97 -6.44 12.87
CA TYR A 293 -15.10 -6.86 11.48
C TYR A 293 -14.47 -5.82 10.54
N VAL A 294 -13.95 -6.30 9.42
CA VAL A 294 -13.65 -5.50 8.23
C VAL A 294 -14.44 -6.11 7.08
N TYR A 295 -15.36 -5.35 6.49
CA TYR A 295 -16.32 -5.87 5.50
C TYR A 295 -16.80 -4.77 4.56
N SER A 296 -17.57 -5.16 3.54
CA SER A 296 -18.24 -4.23 2.63
C SER A 296 -19.76 -4.38 2.69
N ASP A 297 -20.48 -3.26 2.65
CA ASP A 297 -21.94 -3.21 2.48
C ASP A 297 -22.37 -3.22 1.00
N GLY A 298 -21.42 -3.32 0.08
CA GLY A 298 -21.62 -3.21 -1.37
C GLY A 298 -21.43 -1.80 -1.94
N PHE A 299 -21.23 -0.80 -1.07
CA PHE A 299 -20.98 0.61 -1.44
C PHE A 299 -19.71 1.17 -0.79
N ASN A 300 -19.40 0.74 0.44
CA ASN A 300 -18.29 1.21 1.25
C ASN A 300 -17.55 0.03 1.88
N TRP A 301 -16.25 0.21 2.13
CA TRP A 301 -15.54 -0.61 3.11
C TRP A 301 -15.79 -0.09 4.52
N LEU A 302 -15.94 -0.98 5.48
CA LEU A 302 -16.37 -0.70 6.84
C LEU A 302 -15.48 -1.40 7.87
N ILE A 303 -15.17 -0.73 8.98
CA ILE A 303 -14.60 -1.31 10.19
C ILE A 303 -15.58 -1.08 11.33
N ASP A 304 -16.05 -2.15 11.97
CA ASP A 304 -17.06 -2.07 13.03
C ASP A 304 -17.01 -3.26 14.00
N ASN A 305 -17.83 -3.26 15.06
CA ASN A 305 -18.00 -4.39 15.99
C ASN A 305 -19.15 -5.34 15.62
N ASP A 306 -19.91 -5.04 14.59
CA ASP A 306 -20.89 -5.93 13.98
C ASP A 306 -20.96 -5.71 12.45
N THR A 307 -21.88 -6.38 11.77
CA THR A 307 -22.09 -6.27 10.32
C THR A 307 -23.50 -5.80 9.95
N VAL A 308 -24.25 -5.24 10.91
CA VAL A 308 -25.69 -4.93 10.74
C VAL A 308 -26.10 -3.58 11.32
N SER A 309 -25.21 -2.88 12.03
CA SER A 309 -25.49 -1.58 12.61
C SER A 309 -25.63 -0.50 11.54
N SER A 310 -26.36 0.57 11.87
CA SER A 310 -26.42 1.78 11.04
C SER A 310 -25.31 2.79 11.38
N THR A 311 -24.46 2.49 12.36
CA THR A 311 -23.40 3.39 12.85
C THR A 311 -22.10 2.62 12.94
N VAL A 312 -21.19 2.87 12.01
CA VAL A 312 -19.89 2.20 11.99
C VAL A 312 -18.81 3.04 12.68
N PHE A 313 -17.65 2.45 12.98
CA PHE A 313 -16.52 3.22 13.49
C PHE A 313 -15.78 3.95 12.38
N PHE A 314 -15.54 3.26 11.27
CA PHE A 314 -14.83 3.82 10.12
C PHE A 314 -15.42 3.29 8.83
N PHE A 315 -15.48 4.16 7.81
CA PHE A 315 -15.86 3.76 6.46
C PHE A 315 -14.93 4.35 5.40
N SER A 316 -14.87 3.71 4.25
CA SER A 316 -14.27 4.26 3.04
C SER A 316 -15.30 4.29 1.93
N SER A 317 -15.57 5.48 1.39
CA SER A 317 -16.49 5.66 0.25
C SER A 317 -15.89 5.24 -1.10
N THR A 318 -14.58 4.94 -1.11
CA THR A 318 -13.97 4.22 -2.22
C THR A 318 -14.15 2.72 -2.00
N LEU A 319 -14.60 2.02 -3.04
CA LEU A 319 -14.85 0.59 -3.00
C LEU A 319 -13.94 -0.17 -3.98
N PRO A 320 -12.61 -0.21 -3.75
CA PRO A 320 -11.77 -1.16 -4.45
C PRO A 320 -12.18 -2.60 -4.11
N TYR A 321 -11.85 -3.56 -4.96
CA TYR A 321 -12.16 -4.96 -4.71
C TYR A 321 -11.42 -5.54 -3.50
N SER A 322 -10.21 -5.04 -3.19
CA SER A 322 -9.48 -5.41 -1.99
C SER A 322 -9.47 -4.28 -0.98
N VAL A 323 -9.69 -4.61 0.30
CA VAL A 323 -9.53 -3.64 1.39
C VAL A 323 -8.09 -3.16 1.53
N LEU A 324 -7.10 -3.92 1.04
CA LEU A 324 -5.69 -3.54 1.05
C LEU A 324 -5.39 -2.35 0.13
N ASP A 325 -6.27 -2.08 -0.84
CA ASP A 325 -6.17 -0.94 -1.75
C ASP A 325 -6.89 0.31 -1.18
N VAL A 326 -7.47 0.23 0.02
CA VAL A 326 -8.12 1.37 0.68
C VAL A 326 -7.05 2.30 1.25
N VAL A 327 -6.94 3.49 0.64
CA VAL A 327 -5.94 4.50 1.01
C VAL A 327 -6.40 5.50 2.06
N SER A 328 -7.70 5.58 2.34
CA SER A 328 -8.26 6.52 3.31
C SER A 328 -9.51 5.99 3.99
N TRP A 329 -9.58 6.26 5.30
CA TRP A 329 -10.70 5.92 6.17
C TRP A 329 -11.31 7.19 6.75
N THR A 330 -12.63 7.30 6.67
CA THR A 330 -13.41 8.36 7.29
C THR A 330 -13.97 7.87 8.62
N LEU A 331 -13.90 8.72 9.62
CA LEU A 331 -14.45 8.47 10.94
C LEU A 331 -15.97 8.59 10.94
N GLU A 332 -16.65 7.67 11.63
CA GLU A 332 -18.06 7.83 11.98
C GLU A 332 -18.30 7.51 13.46
N GLY A 333 -19.24 8.23 14.09
CA GLY A 333 -19.56 8.05 15.51
C GLY A 333 -18.48 8.54 16.47
N ALA A 334 -18.26 7.78 17.56
CA ALA A 334 -17.39 8.15 18.68
C ALA A 334 -15.98 7.52 18.63
N ALA A 335 -15.65 6.83 17.53
CA ALA A 335 -14.33 6.27 17.33
C ALA A 335 -13.28 7.39 17.19
N THR A 336 -12.00 7.05 17.36
CA THR A 336 -10.87 7.96 17.07
C THR A 336 -9.69 7.19 16.50
N GLY A 337 -8.85 7.87 15.72
CA GLY A 337 -7.64 7.31 15.11
C GLY A 337 -7.70 7.35 13.58
N THR A 338 -6.67 6.78 12.95
CA THR A 338 -6.57 6.63 11.49
C THR A 338 -6.23 5.17 11.20
N PRO A 339 -7.23 4.35 10.84
CA PRO A 339 -7.00 2.95 10.53
C PRO A 339 -5.98 2.80 9.40
N VAL A 340 -5.06 1.86 9.59
CA VAL A 340 -4.17 1.35 8.55
C VAL A 340 -4.45 -0.14 8.43
N VAL A 341 -4.80 -0.59 7.22
CA VAL A 341 -5.05 -2.00 6.93
C VAL A 341 -3.90 -2.53 6.09
N SER A 342 -3.35 -3.68 6.48
CA SER A 342 -2.23 -4.32 5.78
C SER A 342 -2.38 -5.84 5.81
N ALA A 343 -1.63 -6.55 4.97
CA ALA A 343 -1.56 -8.01 5.03
C ALA A 343 -0.97 -8.45 6.38
N ALA A 344 -1.57 -9.47 7.01
CA ALA A 344 -1.08 -9.95 8.30
C ALA A 344 0.24 -10.69 8.15
N VAL A 345 1.22 -10.36 9.00
CA VAL A 345 2.46 -11.13 9.16
C VAL A 345 2.19 -12.23 10.19
N LEU A 346 1.98 -13.48 9.75
CA LEU A 346 1.52 -14.57 10.61
C LEU A 346 2.62 -15.24 11.46
N VAL A 347 3.73 -14.54 11.69
CA VAL A 347 4.84 -14.99 12.52
C VAL A 347 5.23 -13.86 13.50
N PRO A 348 5.76 -14.18 14.70
CA PRO A 348 6.49 -13.20 15.49
C PRO A 348 7.73 -12.75 14.72
N ASN A 349 8.20 -11.52 14.93
CA ASN A 349 9.43 -11.00 14.32
C ASN A 349 10.12 -10.03 15.30
N ILE A 350 11.29 -10.36 15.81
CA ILE A 350 11.95 -9.59 16.88
C ILE A 350 12.89 -8.50 16.31
N ASN A 351 12.85 -7.30 16.87
CA ASN A 351 13.86 -6.27 16.63
C ASN A 351 14.40 -5.75 17.95
N LEU A 352 15.69 -5.42 18.01
CA LEU A 352 16.36 -4.91 19.21
C LEU A 352 16.85 -3.49 18.98
N LYS A 353 16.59 -2.61 19.93
CA LYS A 353 17.02 -1.20 19.89
C LYS A 353 17.68 -0.78 21.18
N ALA A 354 18.56 0.21 21.07
CA ALA A 354 19.01 1.03 22.18
C ALA A 354 18.71 2.49 21.87
N GLY A 355 17.84 3.11 22.68
CA GLY A 355 17.28 4.41 22.33
C GLY A 355 16.56 4.34 20.98
N ALA A 356 16.97 5.18 20.02
CA ALA A 356 16.40 5.21 18.67
C ALA A 356 17.14 4.32 17.65
N VAL A 357 18.26 3.71 18.04
CA VAL A 357 19.17 3.00 17.12
C VAL A 357 18.91 1.50 17.17
N ASP A 358 18.72 0.88 16.00
CA ASP A 358 18.58 -0.57 15.87
C ASP A 358 19.94 -1.27 16.10
N ILE A 359 19.90 -2.42 16.74
CA ILE A 359 21.04 -3.30 16.97
C ILE A 359 20.82 -4.53 16.11
N ALA A 360 21.62 -4.68 15.05
CA ALA A 360 21.46 -5.78 14.12
C ALA A 360 21.66 -7.17 14.77
N PHE A 361 20.88 -8.13 14.30
CA PHE A 361 20.97 -9.54 14.67
C PHE A 361 22.38 -10.09 14.40
N GLY A 362 22.97 -10.74 15.41
CA GLY A 362 24.32 -11.29 15.34
C GLY A 362 25.45 -10.26 15.33
N SER A 363 25.15 -8.97 15.57
CA SER A 363 26.17 -7.92 15.50
C SER A 363 27.33 -8.16 16.46
N THR A 364 28.55 -8.17 15.94
CA THR A 364 29.79 -8.16 16.75
C THR A 364 30.34 -6.75 16.96
N TYR A 365 29.70 -5.73 16.38
CA TYR A 365 30.15 -4.35 16.45
C TYR A 365 29.60 -3.65 17.70
N VAL A 366 30.49 -3.06 18.48
CA VAL A 366 30.15 -2.33 19.71
C VAL A 366 30.37 -0.83 19.54
N SER A 367 29.43 -0.01 19.99
CA SER A 367 29.50 1.44 19.93
C SER A 367 28.76 2.13 21.06
N PHE A 368 29.07 3.39 21.30
CA PHE A 368 28.35 4.24 22.24
C PHE A 368 27.01 4.73 21.69
N SER A 369 26.84 4.82 20.36
CA SER A 369 25.59 5.31 19.76
C SER A 369 24.42 4.33 19.91
N ASN A 370 24.70 3.03 19.90
CA ASN A 370 23.71 1.97 20.14
C ASN A 370 23.85 1.32 21.52
N TYR A 371 24.53 1.99 22.47
CA TYR A 371 24.71 1.56 23.87
C TYR A 371 25.32 0.18 24.11
N THR A 372 25.81 -0.50 23.07
CA THR A 372 26.53 -1.78 23.23
C THR A 372 27.90 -1.59 23.89
N LYS A 373 28.44 -0.36 23.89
CA LYS A 373 29.51 0.05 24.81
C LYS A 373 28.94 0.62 26.10
N PHE A 374 29.39 0.09 27.24
CA PHE A 374 28.98 0.51 28.60
C PHE A 374 29.85 1.62 29.20
N GLY A 375 30.98 1.96 28.59
CA GLY A 375 31.93 2.91 29.16
C GLY A 375 32.84 2.28 30.20
N SER A 376 33.46 3.12 31.03
CA SER A 376 34.38 2.74 32.10
C SER A 376 33.66 2.59 33.44
N ALA A 377 33.89 1.48 34.15
CA ALA A 377 33.38 1.19 35.48
C ALA A 377 34.51 0.83 36.46
N ASN A 378 34.50 1.42 37.65
CA ASN A 378 35.47 1.10 38.71
C ASN A 378 35.09 -0.23 39.37
N ILE A 379 36.01 -1.18 39.43
CA ILE A 379 35.77 -2.52 40.01
C ILE A 379 35.35 -2.51 41.49
N SER A 380 35.63 -1.43 42.24
CA SER A 380 35.33 -1.37 43.68
C SER A 380 33.99 -0.71 44.02
N SER A 381 33.38 0.01 43.07
CA SER A 381 32.25 0.89 43.40
C SER A 381 31.39 1.33 42.21
N GLY A 382 31.70 0.91 40.99
CA GLY A 382 31.07 1.40 39.77
C GLY A 382 30.29 0.32 39.05
N THR A 383 29.11 0.68 38.57
CA THR A 383 28.36 -0.11 37.58
C THR A 383 27.96 0.81 36.44
N ALA A 384 27.74 0.22 35.26
CA ALA A 384 27.15 0.92 34.12
C ALA A 384 25.88 0.20 33.69
N VAL A 385 24.84 0.95 33.34
CA VAL A 385 23.50 0.41 33.08
C VAL A 385 23.01 0.86 31.71
N ARG A 386 22.49 -0.07 30.91
CA ARG A 386 21.90 0.19 29.59
C ARG A 386 20.52 -0.44 29.48
N THR A 387 19.58 0.30 28.91
CA THR A 387 18.23 -0.20 28.60
C THR A 387 18.10 -0.44 27.11
N TYR A 388 17.57 -1.60 26.77
CA TYR A 388 17.29 -2.04 25.41
C TYR A 388 15.78 -2.23 25.23
N THR A 389 15.29 -1.95 24.04
CA THR A 389 13.90 -2.17 23.62
C THR A 389 13.86 -3.39 22.73
N ILE A 390 12.96 -4.32 23.03
CA ILE A 390 12.53 -5.40 22.16
C ILE A 390 11.25 -4.93 21.48
N GLU A 391 11.23 -4.90 20.16
CA GLU A 391 10.04 -4.68 19.34
C GLU A 391 9.61 -6.00 18.71
N ASN A 392 8.31 -6.29 18.71
CA ASN A 392 7.75 -7.37 17.92
C ASN A 392 7.18 -6.76 16.64
N THR A 393 7.91 -6.80 15.55
CA THR A 393 7.44 -6.31 14.24
C THR A 393 6.58 -7.32 13.49
N GLY A 394 6.34 -8.50 14.08
CA GLY A 394 5.47 -9.54 13.55
C GLY A 394 4.01 -9.38 13.97
N GLY A 395 3.11 -10.05 13.24
CA GLY A 395 1.66 -10.01 13.44
C GLY A 395 1.11 -11.06 14.39
N VAL A 396 1.99 -11.83 15.04
CA VAL A 396 1.66 -12.78 16.13
C VAL A 396 2.47 -12.40 17.37
N SER A 397 1.98 -12.75 18.57
CA SER A 397 2.69 -12.44 19.81
C SER A 397 4.08 -13.09 19.85
N LEU A 398 5.08 -12.25 20.13
CA LEU A 398 6.44 -12.66 20.43
C LEU A 398 6.52 -13.09 21.89
N THR A 399 6.92 -14.33 22.14
CA THR A 399 7.22 -14.88 23.46
C THR A 399 8.72 -14.75 23.70
N VAL A 400 9.11 -13.97 24.70
CA VAL A 400 10.51 -13.82 25.11
C VAL A 400 10.79 -14.79 26.25
N SER A 401 11.59 -15.83 25.98
CA SER A 401 11.86 -16.92 26.92
C SER A 401 13.00 -16.62 27.89
N GLY A 402 13.85 -15.64 27.59
CA GLY A 402 14.90 -15.19 28.51
C GLY A 402 15.99 -14.38 27.82
N VAL A 403 16.78 -13.68 28.63
CA VAL A 403 17.98 -12.96 28.19
C VAL A 403 19.17 -13.55 28.95
N SER A 404 20.19 -13.98 28.23
CA SER A 404 21.41 -14.58 28.78
C SER A 404 22.67 -13.97 28.18
N PHE A 405 23.81 -14.27 28.78
CA PHE A 405 25.12 -13.78 28.34
C PHE A 405 26.06 -14.96 28.07
N THR A 406 26.86 -14.84 27.02
CA THR A 406 27.90 -15.81 26.66
C THR A 406 29.22 -15.10 26.39
N GLY A 407 30.32 -15.86 26.31
CA GLY A 407 31.67 -15.34 26.12
C GLY A 407 32.49 -15.27 27.41
N THR A 408 33.77 -14.91 27.26
CA THR A 408 34.78 -15.01 28.34
C THR A 408 34.47 -14.16 29.57
N ASN A 409 33.80 -13.02 29.40
CA ASN A 409 33.49 -12.08 30.49
C ASN A 409 31.98 -11.99 30.76
N ALA A 410 31.21 -13.02 30.41
CA ALA A 410 29.74 -13.01 30.58
C ALA A 410 29.31 -12.75 32.04
N ALA A 411 30.10 -13.19 33.01
CA ALA A 411 29.80 -13.00 34.44
C ALA A 411 29.86 -11.54 34.92
N ASP A 412 30.49 -10.63 34.16
CA ASP A 412 30.53 -9.20 34.46
C ASP A 412 29.26 -8.46 33.98
N PHE A 413 28.31 -9.17 33.35
CA PHE A 413 27.05 -8.61 32.85
C PHE A 413 25.86 -9.40 33.38
N TYR A 414 24.78 -8.70 33.77
CA TYR A 414 23.54 -9.34 34.18
C TYR A 414 22.30 -8.51 33.84
N VAL A 415 21.15 -9.17 33.79
CA VAL A 415 19.85 -8.51 33.59
C VAL A 415 19.38 -7.95 34.92
N SER A 416 19.35 -6.62 35.06
CA SER A 416 18.85 -5.94 36.27
C SER A 416 17.36 -5.62 36.21
N ALA A 417 16.76 -5.62 35.02
CA ALA A 417 15.30 -5.62 34.83
C ALA A 417 14.93 -6.47 33.61
N ALA A 418 14.07 -7.47 33.80
CA ALA A 418 13.67 -8.41 32.75
C ALA A 418 12.57 -7.82 31.83
N PRO A 419 12.51 -8.25 30.55
CA PRO A 419 11.42 -7.87 29.65
C PRO A 419 10.10 -8.57 30.03
N ALA A 420 9.00 -8.10 29.47
CA ALA A 420 7.73 -8.83 29.49
C ALA A 420 7.89 -10.17 28.73
N ALA A 421 7.36 -11.25 29.29
CA ALA A 421 7.46 -12.59 28.69
C ALA A 421 6.67 -12.74 27.38
N SER A 422 5.67 -11.88 27.16
CA SER A 422 4.87 -11.83 25.94
C SER A 422 4.75 -10.39 25.48
N VAL A 423 5.09 -10.16 24.21
CA VAL A 423 4.95 -8.89 23.52
C VAL A 423 3.85 -9.08 22.48
N ALA A 424 2.83 -8.24 22.51
CA ALA A 424 1.76 -8.27 21.51
C ALA A 424 2.33 -8.03 20.09
N ALA A 425 1.57 -8.40 19.06
CA ALA A 425 1.89 -8.03 17.68
C ALA A 425 2.12 -6.52 17.58
N TYR A 426 3.22 -6.08 16.97
CA TYR A 426 3.61 -4.66 16.83
C TYR A 426 3.81 -3.92 18.16
N GLY A 427 3.85 -4.64 19.27
CA GLY A 427 4.14 -4.13 20.59
C GLY A 427 5.64 -4.05 20.85
N SER A 428 6.00 -3.50 22.01
CA SER A 428 7.37 -3.50 22.48
C SER A 428 7.44 -3.72 23.99
N THR A 429 8.62 -4.12 24.45
CA THR A 429 8.98 -4.21 25.87
C THR A 429 10.44 -3.78 26.03
N THR A 430 10.88 -3.54 27.25
CA THR A 430 12.27 -3.15 27.54
C THR A 430 12.91 -4.10 28.53
N PHE A 431 14.23 -4.22 28.48
CA PHE A 431 15.03 -4.86 29.51
C PHE A 431 16.27 -4.03 29.80
N THR A 432 16.81 -4.19 31.01
CA THR A 432 17.98 -3.45 31.46
C THR A 432 19.11 -4.42 31.75
N VAL A 433 20.28 -4.11 31.21
CA VAL A 433 21.54 -4.82 31.46
C VAL A 433 22.44 -3.95 32.32
N THR A 434 23.06 -4.55 33.32
CA THR A 434 24.08 -3.93 34.17
C THR A 434 25.44 -4.58 33.91
N PHE A 435 26.45 -3.75 33.70
CA PHE A 435 27.87 -4.10 33.69
C PHE A 435 28.45 -3.83 35.08
N ASP A 436 28.92 -4.89 35.75
CA ASP A 436 29.45 -4.89 37.12
C ASP A 436 30.73 -5.74 37.18
N PRO A 437 31.87 -5.20 36.70
CA PRO A 437 33.09 -5.98 36.57
C PRO A 437 33.86 -6.11 37.88
N THR A 438 34.45 -7.28 38.10
CA THR A 438 35.25 -7.55 39.32
C THR A 438 36.77 -7.47 39.11
N THR A 439 37.23 -7.44 37.86
CA THR A 439 38.66 -7.41 37.51
C THR A 439 38.93 -6.35 36.44
N PRO A 440 40.09 -5.66 36.45
CA PRO A 440 40.38 -4.63 35.45
C PRO A 440 40.49 -5.18 34.01
N GLY A 441 40.43 -4.28 33.04
CA GLY A 441 40.54 -4.53 31.62
C GLY A 441 39.22 -4.48 30.87
N VAL A 442 39.31 -4.51 29.53
CA VAL A 442 38.14 -4.53 28.65
C VAL A 442 37.41 -5.87 28.79
N LYS A 443 36.11 -5.79 29.09
CA LYS A 443 35.19 -6.92 29.23
C LYS A 443 34.28 -6.98 28.02
N ASN A 444 34.30 -8.12 27.35
CA ASN A 444 33.43 -8.41 26.21
C ASN A 444 32.54 -9.60 26.52
N ALA A 445 31.27 -9.49 26.14
CA ALA A 445 30.28 -10.56 26.21
C ALA A 445 29.30 -10.47 25.01
N THR A 446 28.55 -11.54 24.79
CA THR A 446 27.44 -11.57 23.82
C THR A 446 26.13 -11.71 24.58
N VAL A 447 25.23 -10.76 24.37
CA VAL A 447 23.83 -10.84 24.84
C VAL A 447 23.07 -11.78 23.91
N SER A 448 22.20 -12.62 24.46
CA SER A 448 21.39 -13.60 23.75
C SER A 448 19.95 -13.52 24.25
N VAL A 449 19.02 -13.09 23.40
CA VAL A 449 17.59 -12.97 23.71
C VAL A 449 16.84 -14.13 23.05
N ALA A 450 16.43 -15.14 23.83
CA ALA A 450 15.67 -16.27 23.31
C ALA A 450 14.20 -15.90 23.12
N SER A 451 13.63 -16.21 21.95
CA SER A 451 12.23 -15.97 21.64
C SER A 451 11.60 -17.13 20.84
N ASN A 452 10.30 -17.01 20.53
CA ASN A 452 9.60 -17.90 19.59
C ASN A 452 9.70 -17.42 18.12
N ASP A 453 10.57 -16.47 17.84
CA ASP A 453 10.91 -16.08 16.47
C ASP A 453 11.86 -17.09 15.84
N ALA A 454 11.46 -17.73 14.75
CA ALA A 454 12.10 -18.96 14.29
C ALA A 454 13.44 -18.72 13.60
N ASP A 455 13.61 -17.58 12.93
CA ASP A 455 14.81 -17.24 12.16
C ASP A 455 15.80 -16.36 12.93
N GLU A 456 15.37 -15.74 14.03
CA GLU A 456 16.22 -14.85 14.83
C GLU A 456 16.33 -15.25 16.32
N SER A 457 15.95 -16.48 16.70
CA SER A 457 16.10 -16.98 18.08
C SER A 457 17.31 -17.91 18.25
N PRO A 458 18.23 -17.62 19.20
CA PRO A 458 18.26 -16.41 20.03
C PRO A 458 18.78 -15.18 19.27
N TYR A 459 18.22 -14.00 19.54
CA TYR A 459 18.69 -12.73 18.98
C TYR A 459 19.97 -12.32 19.70
N THR A 460 21.09 -12.28 19.00
CA THR A 460 22.41 -12.05 19.62
C THR A 460 23.03 -10.72 19.23
N PHE A 461 23.76 -10.09 20.16
CA PHE A 461 24.62 -8.93 19.87
C PHE A 461 25.76 -8.82 20.89
N ALA A 462 26.90 -8.26 20.48
CA ALA A 462 28.05 -8.05 21.34
C ALA A 462 27.89 -6.81 22.22
N VAL A 463 28.46 -6.87 23.42
CA VAL A 463 28.59 -5.74 24.35
C VAL A 463 30.01 -5.65 24.90
N SER A 464 30.45 -4.43 25.24
CA SER A 464 31.78 -4.17 25.77
C SER A 464 31.77 -3.09 26.86
N GLY A 465 32.66 -3.22 27.85
CA GLY A 465 32.90 -2.22 28.89
C GLY A 465 34.34 -2.25 29.36
N ASP A 466 34.84 -1.16 29.92
CA ASP A 466 36.18 -1.08 30.51
C ASP A 466 36.09 -1.11 32.02
N ALA A 467 36.70 -2.12 32.62
CA ALA A 467 36.82 -2.22 34.05
C ALA A 467 38.16 -1.62 34.49
N PHE A 468 38.17 -0.77 35.51
CA PHE A 468 39.42 -0.16 35.95
C PHE A 468 39.56 -0.12 37.47
N THR A 469 40.82 -0.07 37.90
CA THR A 469 41.21 0.48 39.19
C THR A 469 41.77 1.88 38.96
N PRO A 470 41.48 2.86 39.82
CA PRO A 470 42.05 4.20 39.70
C PRO A 470 43.59 4.17 39.65
N ILE A 471 44.17 4.60 38.53
CA ILE A 471 45.62 4.73 38.34
C ILE A 471 45.89 6.15 37.82
N ASN A 472 46.87 6.84 38.41
CA ASN A 472 47.28 8.17 37.98
C ASN A 472 48.00 8.12 36.62
N LEU A 473 48.04 9.23 35.89
CA LEU A 473 48.78 9.34 34.63
C LEU A 473 50.05 10.18 34.81
N LEU A 474 51.01 9.97 33.90
CA LEU A 474 52.12 10.86 33.65
C LEU A 474 52.01 11.37 32.21
N VAL A 475 51.95 12.69 32.06
CA VAL A 475 51.98 13.37 30.75
C VAL A 475 53.36 13.98 30.55
N SER A 476 53.94 13.77 29.37
CA SER A 476 55.27 14.27 29.00
C SER A 476 55.33 14.65 27.52
N GLY A 477 56.45 15.26 27.08
CA GLY A 477 56.71 15.57 25.67
C GLY A 477 56.10 16.88 25.17
N ILE A 478 55.27 17.55 25.98
CA ILE A 478 54.71 18.86 25.63
C ILE A 478 55.79 19.94 25.75
N THR A 479 55.89 20.84 24.77
CA THR A 479 56.93 21.88 24.71
C THR A 479 56.32 23.27 24.50
N GLY A 480 57.14 24.32 24.54
CA GLY A 480 56.71 25.69 24.26
C GLY A 480 55.72 26.24 25.30
N THR A 481 54.74 27.02 24.86
CA THR A 481 53.78 27.76 25.70
C THR A 481 52.99 26.89 26.67
N TYR A 482 52.84 25.58 26.39
CA TYR A 482 52.04 24.66 27.19
C TYR A 482 52.88 23.62 27.95
N SER A 483 54.21 23.78 28.06
CA SER A 483 55.09 22.81 28.74
C SER A 483 54.71 22.54 30.20
N THR A 484 53.94 23.42 30.82
CA THR A 484 53.37 23.27 32.17
C THR A 484 52.29 22.19 32.27
N ALA A 485 51.75 21.71 31.15
CA ALA A 485 50.81 20.59 31.13
C ALA A 485 51.50 19.22 31.34
N ASN A 486 52.84 19.15 31.26
CA ASN A 486 53.57 17.95 31.65
C ASN A 486 53.52 17.75 33.16
N GLY A 487 53.39 16.50 33.60
CA GLY A 487 53.41 16.16 35.02
C GLY A 487 52.45 15.02 35.35
N THR A 488 52.25 14.82 36.65
CA THR A 488 51.38 13.78 37.19
C THR A 488 49.93 14.25 37.20
N TYR A 489 49.02 13.41 36.70
CA TYR A 489 47.59 13.64 36.75
C TYR A 489 46.91 12.61 37.66
N ILE A 490 46.16 13.09 38.63
CA ILE A 490 45.46 12.30 39.63
C ILE A 490 44.09 11.90 39.07
N HIS A 491 43.77 10.61 39.13
CA HIS A 491 42.47 10.09 38.71
C HIS A 491 41.34 10.74 39.51
N GLN A 492 40.29 11.22 38.83
CA GLN A 492 39.18 11.95 39.46
C GLN A 492 37.84 11.20 39.38
N GLY A 493 37.69 10.22 38.50
CA GLY A 493 36.44 9.49 38.32
C GLY A 493 36.13 9.22 36.85
N VAL A 494 34.84 9.17 36.54
CA VAL A 494 34.30 8.96 35.19
C VAL A 494 33.52 10.20 34.76
N ILE A 495 33.75 10.66 33.52
CA ILE A 495 32.99 11.72 32.84
C ILE A 495 32.76 11.29 31.40
N ASN A 496 31.58 11.58 30.84
CA ASN A 496 31.20 11.16 29.48
C ASN A 496 31.43 9.66 29.21
N GLU A 497 31.23 8.82 30.23
CA GLU A 497 31.44 7.36 30.16
C GLU A 497 32.91 6.90 30.07
N TYR A 498 33.89 7.80 30.22
CA TYR A 498 35.32 7.49 30.27
C TYR A 498 35.97 7.94 31.58
N GLN A 499 37.09 7.31 31.95
CA GLN A 499 37.94 7.80 33.04
C GLN A 499 38.46 9.22 32.76
N TYR A 500 38.63 10.05 33.79
CA TYR A 500 39.30 11.35 33.67
C TYR A 500 40.24 11.67 34.82
N TRP A 501 41.20 12.53 34.54
CA TRP A 501 42.26 12.91 35.45
C TRP A 501 42.45 14.42 35.52
N LYS A 502 42.93 14.92 36.66
CA LYS A 502 43.32 16.32 36.88
C LYS A 502 44.79 16.40 37.26
N HIS A 503 45.51 17.36 36.68
CA HIS A 503 46.91 17.62 37.03
C HIS A 503 47.07 17.88 38.53
N ALA A 504 48.12 17.32 39.13
CA ALA A 504 48.26 17.27 40.59
C ALA A 504 48.33 18.66 41.25
N THR A 505 48.87 19.66 40.55
CA THR A 505 49.13 21.01 41.10
C THR A 505 48.59 22.15 40.26
N LEU A 506 48.08 21.88 39.06
CA LEU A 506 47.66 22.88 38.08
C LEU A 506 46.26 22.54 37.58
N ASN A 507 45.60 23.49 36.93
CA ASN A 507 44.32 23.25 36.29
C ASN A 507 44.55 22.76 34.87
N TYR A 508 44.96 21.50 34.74
CA TYR A 508 44.89 20.75 33.49
C TYR A 508 44.13 19.44 33.72
N TYR A 509 43.47 18.94 32.69
CA TYR A 509 42.62 17.76 32.72
C TYR A 509 42.96 16.86 31.53
N VAL A 510 42.91 15.54 31.75
CA VAL A 510 42.90 14.54 30.67
C VAL A 510 41.53 13.88 30.70
N TYR A 511 40.77 13.98 29.61
CA TYR A 511 39.40 13.49 29.55
C TYR A 511 38.96 13.19 28.12
N ASN A 512 37.87 12.43 27.96
CA ASN A 512 37.26 12.22 26.66
C ASN A 512 36.10 13.22 26.45
N LYS A 513 36.12 13.90 25.30
CA LYS A 513 35.15 14.92 24.89
C LYS A 513 34.38 14.43 23.68
N ILE A 514 33.08 14.71 23.66
CA ILE A 514 32.22 14.53 22.50
C ILE A 514 32.16 15.84 21.73
N PHE A 515 32.53 15.81 20.45
CA PHE A 515 32.42 16.93 19.52
C PHE A 515 31.85 16.44 18.18
N GLU A 516 30.75 17.05 17.72
CA GLU A 516 30.05 16.66 16.48
C GLU A 516 29.80 15.14 16.37
N ASN A 517 29.35 14.52 17.47
CA ASN A 517 29.11 13.07 17.59
C ASN A 517 30.36 12.16 17.47
N SER A 518 31.56 12.73 17.56
CA SER A 518 32.82 11.97 17.64
C SER A 518 33.47 12.17 19.02
N ASN A 519 34.06 11.11 19.54
CA ASN A 519 34.83 11.10 20.78
C ASN A 519 36.29 11.48 20.50
N TYR A 520 36.87 12.25 21.40
CA TYR A 520 38.28 12.65 21.33
C TYR A 520 38.87 12.62 22.73
N TRP A 521 40.06 12.07 22.88
CA TRP A 521 40.85 12.27 24.09
C TRP A 521 41.48 13.65 24.05
N ASN A 522 41.38 14.41 25.14
CA ASN A 522 41.83 15.80 25.22
C ASN A 522 42.71 16.02 26.45
N ILE A 523 43.65 16.95 26.31
CA ILE A 523 44.33 17.62 27.43
C ILE A 523 43.95 19.10 27.35
N ASP A 524 43.32 19.62 28.40
CA ASP A 524 42.91 21.04 28.46
C ASP A 524 42.95 21.61 29.88
N THR A 525 42.74 22.92 30.01
CA THR A 525 42.68 23.66 31.28
C THR A 525 41.34 23.59 31.99
N ASP A 526 40.29 23.19 31.27
CA ASP A 526 38.97 22.88 31.82
C ASP A 526 38.37 21.64 31.15
N THR A 527 37.10 21.35 31.47
CA THR A 527 36.35 20.25 30.87
C THR A 527 35.14 20.73 30.07
N ASN A 528 34.97 22.06 29.87
CA ASN A 528 33.71 22.65 29.42
C ASN A 528 33.80 23.63 28.24
N ASP A 529 34.99 23.99 27.75
CA ASP A 529 35.12 25.01 26.70
C ASP A 529 35.31 24.45 25.26
N ALA A 530 35.31 25.39 24.30
CA ALA A 530 35.47 25.14 22.87
C ALA A 530 36.95 25.09 22.43
N THR A 531 37.89 25.30 23.34
CA THR A 531 39.31 25.20 23.04
C THR A 531 39.82 23.79 23.36
N GLN A 532 40.92 23.41 22.72
CA GLN A 532 41.57 22.09 22.82
C GLN A 532 43.06 22.37 22.76
N LEU A 533 43.81 22.10 23.83
CA LEU A 533 45.27 22.29 23.80
C LEU A 533 45.94 21.12 23.06
N PHE A 534 45.58 19.89 23.44
CA PHE A 534 46.00 18.66 22.78
C PHE A 534 44.81 17.72 22.61
N TYR A 535 44.70 17.07 21.46
CA TYR A 535 43.61 16.14 21.18
C TYR A 535 44.08 14.93 20.36
N SER A 536 43.39 13.80 20.51
CA SER A 536 43.62 12.62 19.68
C SER A 536 43.24 12.90 18.22
N ALA A 537 44.01 12.38 17.26
CA ALA A 537 43.65 12.50 15.85
C ALA A 537 42.44 11.62 15.51
N GLY A 538 41.41 12.21 14.88
CA GLY A 538 40.18 11.52 14.48
C GLY A 538 39.34 11.01 15.65
N ASN A 539 38.22 10.36 15.33
CA ASN A 539 37.34 9.75 16.33
C ASN A 539 38.09 8.67 17.12
N ASN A 540 38.08 8.78 18.45
CA ASN A 540 38.78 7.87 19.35
C ASN A 540 37.88 7.41 20.50
N ASP A 541 37.30 6.23 20.30
CA ASP A 541 36.42 5.55 21.27
C ASP A 541 37.19 4.55 22.15
N ASN A 542 38.52 4.67 22.26
CA ASN A 542 39.30 3.83 23.16
C ASN A 542 39.01 4.22 24.60
N TYR A 543 38.88 3.23 25.48
CA TYR A 543 38.53 3.47 26.90
C TYR A 543 39.62 4.19 27.72
N THR A 544 40.86 4.27 27.22
CA THR A 544 41.99 4.88 27.94
C THR A 544 42.83 5.82 27.06
N PRO A 545 43.32 6.95 27.61
CA PRO A 545 44.17 7.88 26.87
C PRO A 545 45.56 7.32 26.57
N THR A 546 46.01 6.26 27.26
CA THR A 546 47.31 5.62 27.00
C THR A 546 47.32 4.81 25.70
N ALA A 547 46.13 4.47 25.18
CA ALA A 547 45.95 3.80 23.90
C ALA A 547 45.80 4.81 22.73
N VAL A 548 45.96 6.10 22.97
CA VAL A 548 45.95 7.12 21.92
C VAL A 548 47.28 7.05 21.14
N PRO A 549 47.27 6.73 19.84
CA PRO A 549 48.50 6.50 19.08
C PRO A 549 49.28 7.78 18.82
N SER A 550 48.60 8.92 18.74
CA SER A 550 49.21 10.23 18.52
C SER A 550 48.33 11.36 19.05
N TRP A 551 48.96 12.34 19.67
CA TRP A 551 48.33 13.57 20.16
C TRP A 551 48.70 14.75 19.25
N THR A 552 47.68 15.48 18.81
CA THR A 552 47.82 16.68 17.97
C THR A 552 47.75 17.92 18.86
N ALA A 553 48.72 18.82 18.71
CA ALA A 553 48.71 20.13 19.37
C ALA A 553 48.00 21.17 18.50
N LYS A 554 47.21 22.06 19.11
CA LYS A 554 46.51 23.12 18.38
C LYS A 554 47.45 24.18 17.77
N ASP A 555 48.53 24.52 18.47
CA ASP A 555 49.45 25.60 18.07
C ASP A 555 50.91 25.12 17.83
N GLY A 556 51.09 23.86 17.43
CA GLY A 556 52.43 23.30 17.15
C GLY A 556 53.32 23.09 18.39
N ALA A 557 52.72 23.01 19.58
CA ALA A 557 53.38 22.91 20.89
C ALA A 557 54.05 21.55 21.22
N GLY A 558 54.55 20.82 20.22
CA GLY A 558 55.14 19.49 20.37
C GLY A 558 54.11 18.36 20.45
N THR A 559 54.53 17.17 20.92
CA THR A 559 53.72 15.95 21.00
C THR A 559 53.50 15.52 22.45
N ALA A 560 52.25 15.30 22.87
CA ALA A 560 51.97 14.73 24.18
C ALA A 560 52.18 13.21 24.17
N THR A 561 52.80 12.69 25.23
CA THR A 561 52.89 11.27 25.57
C THR A 561 52.19 11.05 26.89
N VAL A 562 51.20 10.14 26.91
CA VAL A 562 50.39 9.82 28.10
C VAL A 562 50.61 8.37 28.46
N VAL A 563 51.11 8.12 29.67
CA VAL A 563 51.32 6.78 30.21
C VAL A 563 50.71 6.67 31.60
N TYR A 564 50.41 5.45 32.05
CA TYR A 564 50.09 5.24 33.46
C TYR A 564 51.31 5.59 34.31
N ALA A 565 51.10 6.39 35.34
CA ALA A 565 52.10 6.63 36.35
C ALA A 565 52.33 5.30 37.08
N THR A 566 53.50 4.69 36.90
CA THR A 566 53.89 3.53 37.68
C THR A 566 53.94 3.94 39.16
N PRO A 567 53.45 3.12 40.10
CA PRO A 567 53.65 3.39 41.52
C PRO A 567 55.15 3.40 41.78
N ASN A 568 55.73 4.59 41.96
CA ASN A 568 57.12 4.82 42.35
C ASN A 568 58.17 4.21 41.40
N ALA A 569 58.36 4.79 40.21
CA ALA A 569 59.66 4.65 39.55
C ALA A 569 60.73 5.34 40.43
N PRO A 570 61.90 4.72 40.68
CA PRO A 570 62.98 5.42 41.37
C PRO A 570 63.34 6.67 40.57
N SER A 571 63.57 7.80 41.26
CA SER A 571 64.10 9.00 40.60
C SER A 571 65.45 8.67 39.98
N ASN A 572 65.50 8.71 38.64
CA ASN A 572 66.64 8.60 37.72
C ASN A 572 67.93 7.98 38.34
N PRO A 573 68.26 6.69 38.08
CA PRO A 573 69.48 6.10 38.64
C PRO A 573 70.71 6.89 38.17
N ALA A 574 71.51 7.39 39.12
CA ALA A 574 72.77 8.05 38.82
C ALA A 574 73.84 6.98 38.58
N VAL A 575 74.47 7.03 37.41
CA VAL A 575 75.58 6.14 37.04
C VAL A 575 76.88 6.94 37.08
N ALA A 576 77.80 6.54 37.96
CA ALA A 576 79.14 7.11 38.06
C ALA A 576 80.19 6.09 37.61
N TYR A 577 81.15 6.54 36.79
CA TYR A 577 82.25 5.72 36.31
C TYR A 577 83.57 6.20 36.93
N THR A 578 84.26 5.30 37.63
CA THR A 578 85.64 5.53 38.10
C THR A 578 86.47 4.28 37.83
N SER A 579 87.59 4.46 37.11
CA SER A 579 88.63 3.45 36.84
C SER A 579 88.14 1.99 36.77
N GLY A 580 87.29 1.67 35.79
CA GLY A 580 86.89 0.28 35.50
C GLY A 580 85.73 -0.28 36.31
N GLN A 581 85.02 0.53 37.11
CA GLN A 581 83.78 0.15 37.79
C GLN A 581 82.65 1.16 37.51
N ALA A 582 81.44 0.65 37.27
CA ALA A 582 80.21 1.42 37.19
C ALA A 582 79.45 1.31 38.51
N ALA A 583 79.19 2.43 39.18
CA ALA A 583 78.34 2.49 40.36
C ALA A 583 76.96 3.02 39.94
N VAL A 584 75.91 2.22 40.14
CA VAL A 584 74.52 2.61 39.93
C VAL A 584 73.91 2.91 41.28
N SER A 585 73.40 4.14 41.45
CA SER A 585 72.78 4.58 42.70
C SER A 585 71.36 5.08 42.45
N TRP A 586 70.41 4.61 43.25
CA TRP A 586 69.01 5.03 43.20
C TRP A 586 68.41 5.04 44.61
N THR A 587 67.37 5.84 44.78
CA THR A 587 66.54 5.83 45.98
C THR A 587 65.52 4.69 45.88
N SER A 588 65.50 3.79 46.86
CA SER A 588 64.50 2.72 46.90
C SER A 588 63.09 3.30 47.07
N ALA A 589 62.16 2.86 46.23
CA ALA A 589 60.73 3.09 46.44
C ALA A 589 60.26 2.39 47.72
N ALA A 590 59.50 3.08 48.56
CA ALA A 590 58.90 2.49 49.75
C ALA A 590 57.98 1.31 49.36
N GLY A 591 58.24 0.13 49.93
CA GLY A 591 57.45 -1.09 49.70
C GLY A 591 57.93 -1.98 48.54
N ALA A 592 59.02 -1.64 47.84
CA ALA A 592 59.62 -2.51 46.85
C ALA A 592 60.40 -3.65 47.51
N THR A 593 60.06 -4.90 47.22
CA THR A 593 60.72 -6.11 47.76
C THR A 593 61.78 -6.70 46.84
N SER A 594 61.83 -6.29 45.57
CA SER A 594 62.87 -6.66 44.61
C SER A 594 62.90 -5.69 43.44
N TYR A 595 64.06 -5.57 42.77
CA TYR A 595 64.25 -4.85 41.52
C TYR A 595 64.87 -5.79 40.49
N LYS A 596 64.39 -5.75 39.23
CA LYS A 596 65.02 -6.46 38.12
C LYS A 596 65.88 -5.49 37.32
N ILE A 597 67.18 -5.76 37.27
CA ILE A 597 68.11 -5.07 36.37
C ILE A 597 68.35 -6.02 35.20
N TYR A 598 68.06 -5.56 33.98
CA TYR A 598 68.28 -6.37 32.77
C TYR A 598 69.57 -5.91 32.11
N SER A 599 70.47 -6.84 31.82
CA SER A 599 71.48 -6.66 30.78
C SER A 599 71.16 -7.62 29.65
N SER A 600 71.05 -7.13 28.43
CA SER A 600 70.68 -7.94 27.28
C SER A 600 71.85 -8.07 26.31
N THR A 601 72.16 -9.30 25.90
CA THR A 601 72.93 -9.62 24.68
C THR A 601 72.00 -9.95 23.50
N ASP A 602 70.69 -9.79 23.65
CA ASP A 602 69.67 -9.99 22.60
C ASP A 602 69.55 -8.74 21.71
N PRO A 603 69.81 -8.83 20.39
CA PRO A 603 69.71 -7.71 19.45
C PRO A 603 68.28 -7.26 19.14
N TYR A 604 67.24 -7.90 19.69
CA TYR A 604 65.82 -7.59 19.40
C TYR A 604 65.01 -7.07 20.59
N ALA A 605 65.64 -6.84 21.75
CA ALA A 605 64.97 -6.19 22.87
C ALA A 605 64.71 -4.69 22.59
N ALA A 606 63.46 -4.25 22.65
CA ALA A 606 63.08 -2.84 22.47
C ALA A 606 63.15 -2.08 23.81
N PHE A 607 63.98 -1.01 23.85
CA PHE A 607 64.14 -0.14 25.02
C PHE A 607 63.46 1.22 24.82
N PRO A 608 63.07 1.93 25.90
CA PRO A 608 62.54 3.30 25.80
C PRO A 608 63.55 4.27 25.17
N SER A 609 63.07 5.30 24.46
CA SER A 609 63.94 6.27 23.77
C SER A 609 64.82 7.05 24.74
N GLY A 610 66.13 7.16 24.45
CA GLY A 610 67.11 7.90 25.25
C GLY A 610 68.10 7.05 26.04
N TRP A 611 67.99 5.71 25.98
CA TRP A 611 68.93 4.78 26.60
C TRP A 611 69.94 4.27 25.55
N THR A 612 71.24 4.27 25.88
CA THR A 612 72.31 3.70 25.04
C THR A 612 72.89 2.43 25.66
N LEU A 613 73.12 1.41 24.84
CA LEU A 613 73.65 0.10 25.21
C LEU A 613 75.13 0.18 25.61
N GLU A 614 75.50 -0.36 26.78
CA GLU A 614 76.90 -0.61 27.15
C GLU A 614 77.18 -2.12 27.10
N THR A 615 78.29 -2.53 26.47
CA THR A 615 78.46 -3.88 25.90
C THR A 615 79.14 -4.92 26.81
N THR A 616 79.09 -4.78 28.14
CA THR A 616 79.69 -5.79 29.05
C THR A 616 78.91 -5.93 30.35
N VAL A 617 78.52 -7.17 30.68
CA VAL A 617 77.76 -7.51 31.90
C VAL A 617 78.72 -7.84 33.05
N THR A 618 78.46 -7.28 34.23
CA THR A 618 78.87 -7.82 35.53
C THR A 618 77.65 -7.87 36.44
N GLU A 619 77.41 -9.03 37.05
CA GLU A 619 76.39 -9.22 38.08
C GLU A 619 76.78 -8.45 39.35
N LEU A 620 75.90 -7.60 39.87
CA LEU A 620 76.11 -6.86 41.11
C LEU A 620 75.10 -7.36 42.16
N ILE A 621 75.61 -8.16 43.09
CA ILE A 621 74.92 -8.52 44.32
C ILE A 621 75.12 -7.38 45.31
N TRP A 622 74.04 -6.80 45.84
CA TRP A 622 74.12 -5.88 46.98
C TRP A 622 73.52 -6.52 48.23
N THR A 623 74.22 -6.38 49.34
CA THR A 623 73.75 -6.68 50.69
C THR A 623 73.30 -5.39 51.34
N ASP A 624 72.03 -5.34 51.75
CA ASP A 624 71.47 -4.24 52.53
C ASP A 624 72.18 -4.11 53.88
N THR A 625 72.78 -2.96 54.17
CA THR A 625 73.42 -2.67 55.46
C THR A 625 72.45 -2.18 56.53
N ASN A 626 71.15 -2.05 56.24
CA ASN A 626 70.13 -1.58 57.20
C ASN A 626 69.05 -2.61 57.56
N ALA A 627 69.18 -3.87 57.13
CA ALA A 627 68.42 -4.96 57.71
C ALA A 627 69.27 -5.64 58.81
N SER A 628 68.93 -5.39 60.07
CA SER A 628 69.29 -6.31 61.15
C SER A 628 68.66 -7.68 60.85
N ALA A 629 69.46 -8.55 60.23
CA ALA A 629 69.48 -10.01 60.17
C ALA A 629 68.15 -10.80 60.08
N SER A 630 68.17 -11.72 59.10
CA SER A 630 67.33 -12.90 58.78
C SER A 630 65.94 -12.68 58.22
#